data_AF-A0A4R1GFZ5-F1
#
_entry.id   AF-A0A4R1GFZ5-F1
#
_cell.length_a   1.000
_cell.length_b   1.000
_cell.length_c   1.000
_cell.angle_alpha   90.00
_cell.angle_beta   90.00
_cell.angle_gamma   90.00
#
_symmetry.space_group_name_H-M   'P 1'
#
loop_
_entity.id
_entity.type
_entity.pdbx_description
1 polymer ?
#
loop_
_entity_poly.entity_id
_entity_poly.type
_entity_poly.pdbx_seq_one_letter_code
_entity_poly.pdbx_strand_id
1 'polypeptide(L)'
;MKDIITAFTDRLQKEWLPSFCNAPHRKYPLDGFKLSSIERLHEFDALWFMQAVDDGLVSESKGSFVAPKSSAKEQIFWEGEKSVIPRPITLWIEPIITIGALARLHVEYGWPIDNLGAQSKTWAFDLVCYENASNKELVACEVKKDMKEIEKLLAFMNEHCRNPPLNADPENSVEKNAYRKVQSIRRSWPKLFWALGPNGNGQVFCVHRENDSELFNLVPIAEEELRYKYA
;
A
#
# COMPACT_ATOMS: atom_id res chain seq x y z
N MET A 1 -14.89 20.81 -15.49
CA MET A 1 -14.00 19.77 -14.94
C MET A 1 -14.89 18.85 -14.13
N LYS A 2 -14.93 17.54 -14.42
CA LYS A 2 -15.66 16.62 -13.54
C LYS A 2 -14.93 16.56 -12.20
N ASP A 3 -15.69 16.51 -11.11
CA ASP A 3 -15.14 16.19 -9.80
C ASP A 3 -14.42 14.82 -9.85
N ILE A 4 -13.31 14.68 -9.11
CA ILE A 4 -12.42 13.52 -9.19
C ILE A 4 -13.09 12.25 -8.68
N ILE A 5 -13.94 12.35 -7.65
CA ILE A 5 -14.72 11.21 -7.14
C ILE A 5 -15.74 10.77 -8.19
N THR A 6 -16.37 11.72 -8.87
CA THR A 6 -17.26 11.43 -10.00
C THR A 6 -16.53 10.73 -11.14
N ALA A 7 -15.33 11.18 -11.51
CA ALA A 7 -14.51 10.55 -12.55
C ALA A 7 -14.05 9.14 -12.16
N PHE A 8 -13.58 8.96 -10.93
CA PHE A 8 -13.24 7.65 -10.37
C PHE A 8 -14.44 6.70 -10.39
N THR A 9 -15.60 7.18 -9.91
CA THR A 9 -16.83 6.38 -9.85
C THR A 9 -17.31 5.96 -11.24
N ASP A 10 -17.28 6.89 -12.20
CA ASP A 10 -17.62 6.63 -13.60
C ASP A 10 -16.75 5.49 -14.16
N ARG A 11 -15.42 5.56 -13.97
CA ARG A 11 -14.48 4.56 -14.47
C ARG A 11 -14.61 3.23 -13.73
N LEU A 12 -14.77 3.26 -12.41
CA LEU A 12 -15.00 2.07 -11.60
C LEU A 12 -16.23 1.30 -12.08
N GLN A 13 -17.36 1.99 -12.34
CA GLN A 13 -18.60 1.35 -12.75
C GLN A 13 -18.56 0.86 -14.20
N LYS A 14 -17.91 1.59 -15.10
CA LYS A 14 -17.88 1.27 -16.54
C LYS A 14 -16.81 0.25 -16.91
N GLU A 15 -15.70 0.21 -16.19
CA GLU A 15 -14.51 -0.53 -16.59
C GLU A 15 -14.12 -1.57 -15.52
N TRP A 16 -13.72 -1.12 -14.33
CA TRP A 16 -13.05 -2.00 -13.37
C TRP A 16 -13.98 -2.98 -12.67
N LEU A 17 -15.18 -2.56 -12.24
CA LEU A 17 -16.14 -3.45 -11.59
C LEU A 17 -16.65 -4.51 -12.58
N PRO A 18 -17.05 -4.18 -13.83
CA PRO A 18 -17.32 -5.20 -14.85
C PRO A 18 -16.14 -6.14 -15.11
N SER A 19 -14.93 -5.61 -15.26
CA SER A 19 -13.69 -6.41 -15.46
C SER A 19 -13.47 -7.40 -14.30
N PHE A 20 -13.66 -6.94 -13.07
CA PHE A 20 -13.55 -7.75 -11.85
C PHE A 20 -14.61 -8.85 -11.79
N CYS A 21 -15.89 -8.48 -11.88
CA CYS A 21 -17.02 -9.39 -11.72
C CYS A 21 -17.11 -10.43 -12.84
N ASN A 22 -16.80 -10.05 -14.08
CA ASN A 22 -16.85 -10.93 -15.24
C ASN A 22 -15.59 -11.80 -15.41
N ALA A 23 -14.60 -11.69 -14.52
CA ALA A 23 -13.43 -12.56 -14.55
C ALA A 23 -13.85 -14.05 -14.53
N PRO A 24 -13.25 -14.93 -15.36
CA PRO A 24 -13.75 -16.30 -15.56
C PRO A 24 -13.93 -17.15 -14.31
N HIS A 25 -13.16 -16.85 -13.26
CA HIS A 25 -13.14 -17.57 -11.98
C HIS A 25 -14.08 -16.96 -10.92
N ARG A 26 -14.70 -15.79 -11.18
CA ARG A 26 -15.61 -15.09 -10.26
C ARG A 26 -17.06 -15.21 -10.71
N LYS A 27 -17.38 -14.65 -11.89
CA LYS A 27 -18.75 -14.57 -12.44
C LYS A 27 -19.75 -13.98 -11.44
N TYR A 28 -19.38 -12.89 -10.77
CA TYR A 28 -20.24 -12.27 -9.77
C TYR A 28 -21.30 -11.35 -10.43
N PRO A 29 -22.51 -11.28 -9.88
CA PRO A 29 -23.46 -10.21 -10.21
C PRO A 29 -22.91 -8.82 -9.83
N LEU A 30 -23.13 -7.82 -10.68
CA LEU A 30 -22.67 -6.43 -10.45
C LEU A 30 -23.42 -5.74 -9.30
N ASP A 31 -24.68 -6.11 -9.06
CA ASP A 31 -25.55 -5.60 -8.00
C ASP A 31 -25.09 -5.98 -6.58
N GLY A 32 -24.12 -6.88 -6.46
CA GLY A 32 -23.42 -7.15 -5.20
C GLY A 32 -22.54 -5.99 -4.72
N PHE A 33 -22.20 -5.04 -5.59
CA PHE A 33 -21.35 -3.91 -5.24
C PHE A 33 -22.08 -2.85 -4.42
N LYS A 34 -21.53 -2.50 -3.25
CA LYS A 34 -22.06 -1.46 -2.38
C LYS A 34 -21.49 -0.10 -2.74
N LEU A 35 -22.27 0.72 -3.45
CA LEU A 35 -21.86 2.08 -3.84
C LEU A 35 -21.47 2.96 -2.63
N SER A 36 -22.13 2.79 -1.49
CA SER A 36 -21.79 3.52 -0.26
C SER A 36 -20.35 3.26 0.23
N SER A 37 -19.69 2.19 -0.23
CA SER A 37 -18.28 1.97 0.09
C SER A 37 -17.33 3.00 -0.52
N ILE A 38 -17.77 3.75 -1.55
CA ILE A 38 -17.05 4.86 -2.18
C ILE A 38 -17.03 6.10 -1.28
N GLU A 39 -18.02 6.28 -0.39
CA GLU A 39 -18.10 7.44 0.52
C GLU A 39 -16.90 7.55 1.48
N ARG A 40 -16.12 6.46 1.63
CA ARG A 40 -14.90 6.41 2.43
C ARG A 40 -13.64 6.79 1.64
N LEU A 41 -13.75 7.00 0.33
CA LEU A 41 -12.64 7.37 -0.53
C LEU A 41 -12.47 8.89 -0.49
N HIS A 42 -11.28 9.35 -0.11
CA HIS A 42 -10.96 10.77 -0.16
C HIS A 42 -10.60 11.21 -1.58
N GLU A 43 -10.90 12.46 -1.91
CA GLU A 43 -10.56 13.08 -3.20
C GLU A 43 -9.07 12.96 -3.51
N PHE A 44 -8.21 13.16 -2.51
CA PHE A 44 -6.76 13.05 -2.65
C PHE A 44 -6.32 11.64 -3.09
N ASP A 45 -6.87 10.61 -2.45
CA ASP A 45 -6.52 9.22 -2.78
C ASP A 45 -7.06 8.83 -4.16
N ALA A 46 -8.26 9.30 -4.51
CA ALA A 46 -8.85 9.11 -5.83
C ALA A 46 -8.02 9.80 -6.93
N LEU A 47 -7.56 11.02 -6.68
CA LEU A 47 -6.72 11.79 -7.60
C LEU A 47 -5.45 11.03 -7.95
N TRP A 48 -4.69 10.63 -6.94
CA TRP A 48 -3.42 9.95 -7.15
C TRP A 48 -3.58 8.55 -7.73
N PHE A 49 -4.65 7.84 -7.34
CA PHE A 49 -4.99 6.58 -7.97
C PHE A 49 -5.27 6.75 -9.48
N MET A 50 -6.12 7.72 -9.84
CA MET A 50 -6.44 8.00 -11.23
C MET A 50 -5.19 8.40 -12.01
N GLN A 51 -4.33 9.24 -11.44
CA GLN A 51 -3.04 9.60 -12.02
C GLN A 51 -2.17 8.37 -12.29
N ALA A 52 -2.06 7.44 -11.34
CA ALA A 52 -1.28 6.21 -11.52
C ALA A 52 -1.76 5.36 -12.69
N VAL A 53 -3.09 5.28 -12.87
CA VAL A 53 -3.70 4.54 -13.97
C VAL A 53 -3.54 5.27 -15.30
N ASP A 54 -3.81 6.58 -15.32
CA ASP A 54 -3.78 7.40 -16.54
C ASP A 54 -2.35 7.57 -17.10
N ASP A 55 -1.34 7.63 -16.24
CA ASP A 55 0.07 7.70 -16.64
C ASP A 55 0.67 6.34 -16.99
N GLY A 56 -0.09 5.25 -16.85
CA GLY A 56 0.39 3.89 -17.12
C GLY A 56 1.44 3.40 -16.12
N LEU A 57 1.46 3.96 -14.90
CA LEU A 57 2.34 3.48 -13.81
C LEU A 57 1.94 2.09 -13.32
N VAL A 58 0.68 1.70 -13.51
CA VAL A 58 0.18 0.36 -13.24
C VAL A 58 -0.57 -0.17 -14.45
N SER A 59 -0.50 -1.49 -14.65
CA SER A 59 -1.29 -2.19 -15.66
C SER A 59 -2.53 -2.82 -15.01
N GLU A 60 -3.71 -2.56 -15.56
CA GLU A 60 -4.96 -3.19 -15.11
C GLU A 60 -5.26 -4.44 -15.93
N SER A 61 -5.70 -5.50 -15.25
CA SER A 61 -6.31 -6.67 -15.88
C SER A 61 -7.21 -7.39 -14.88
N LYS A 62 -8.48 -7.59 -15.24
CA LYS A 62 -9.47 -8.40 -14.47
C LYS A 62 -9.75 -7.87 -13.07
N GLY A 63 -9.74 -6.54 -12.92
CA GLY A 63 -9.93 -5.83 -11.66
C GLY A 63 -8.71 -5.85 -10.74
N SER A 64 -7.54 -6.19 -11.28
CA SER A 64 -6.27 -6.19 -10.57
C SER A 64 -5.26 -5.29 -11.27
N PHE A 65 -4.41 -4.64 -10.47
CA PHE A 65 -3.41 -3.69 -10.90
C PHE A 65 -2.02 -4.23 -10.57
N VAL A 66 -1.07 -4.08 -11.49
CA VAL A 66 0.31 -4.56 -11.32
C VAL A 66 1.27 -3.41 -11.54
N ALA A 67 2.15 -3.18 -10.56
CA ALA A 67 3.24 -2.22 -10.63
C ALA A 67 4.45 -2.79 -11.42
N PRO A 68 5.32 -1.94 -12.00
CA PRO A 68 6.36 -2.36 -12.94
C PRO A 68 7.40 -3.30 -12.31
N LYS A 69 7.83 -3.00 -11.08
CA LYS A 69 8.82 -3.81 -10.35
C LYS A 69 8.18 -4.80 -9.39
N SER A 70 6.98 -5.31 -9.71
CA SER A 70 6.31 -6.32 -8.91
C SER A 70 5.58 -7.35 -9.75
N SER A 71 5.49 -8.58 -9.24
CA SER A 71 4.59 -9.62 -9.74
C SER A 71 3.27 -9.66 -8.97
N ALA A 72 3.12 -8.85 -7.92
CA ALA A 72 1.93 -8.80 -7.10
C ALA A 72 0.77 -8.10 -7.83
N LYS A 73 -0.44 -8.54 -7.49
CA LYS A 73 -1.69 -8.03 -8.05
C LYS A 73 -2.46 -7.34 -6.95
N GLU A 74 -2.54 -6.03 -7.03
CA GLU A 74 -3.38 -5.22 -6.16
C GLU A 74 -4.82 -5.28 -6.66
N GLN A 75 -5.78 -5.62 -5.78
CA GLN A 75 -7.20 -5.62 -6.12
C GLN A 75 -7.90 -4.53 -5.33
N ILE A 76 -8.71 -3.70 -5.99
CA ILE A 76 -9.43 -2.59 -5.33
C ILE A 76 -10.81 -3.01 -4.79
N PHE A 77 -11.14 -4.30 -4.87
CA PHE A 77 -12.42 -4.85 -4.43
C PHE A 77 -12.20 -5.88 -3.33
N TRP A 78 -12.94 -5.72 -2.24
CA TRP A 78 -13.06 -6.70 -1.17
C TRP A 78 -14.32 -7.53 -1.37
N GLU A 79 -14.18 -8.85 -1.26
CA GLU A 79 -15.28 -9.79 -1.42
C GLU A 79 -15.80 -10.26 -0.05
N GLY A 80 -17.11 -10.15 0.17
CA GLY A 80 -17.78 -10.66 1.36
C GLY A 80 -17.93 -12.19 1.37
N GLU A 81 -18.78 -12.69 2.24
CA GLU A 81 -19.05 -14.12 2.40
C GLU A 81 -19.62 -14.76 1.12
N LYS A 82 -19.10 -15.95 0.76
CA LYS A 82 -19.51 -16.67 -0.46
C LYS A 82 -20.95 -17.21 -0.41
N SER A 83 -21.53 -17.33 0.78
CA SER A 83 -22.88 -17.83 1.04
C SER A 83 -23.97 -16.78 0.75
N VAL A 84 -23.63 -15.50 0.67
CA VAL A 84 -24.58 -14.40 0.45
C VAL A 84 -24.74 -14.14 -1.05
N ILE A 85 -25.98 -13.96 -1.52
CA ILE A 85 -26.31 -13.74 -2.94
C ILE A 85 -27.20 -12.48 -3.07
N PRO A 86 -26.83 -11.49 -3.91
CA PRO A 86 -25.54 -11.38 -4.61
C PRO A 86 -24.39 -11.25 -3.60
N ARG A 87 -23.21 -11.77 -3.95
CA ARG A 87 -22.04 -11.72 -3.07
C ARG A 87 -21.68 -10.25 -2.79
N PRO A 88 -21.61 -9.82 -1.53
CA PRO A 88 -21.28 -8.44 -1.22
C PRO A 88 -19.87 -8.10 -1.74
N ILE A 89 -19.75 -6.98 -2.45
CA ILE A 89 -18.47 -6.43 -2.91
C ILE A 89 -18.38 -5.00 -2.41
N THR A 90 -17.23 -4.62 -1.85
CA THR A 90 -16.98 -3.25 -1.38
C THR A 90 -15.65 -2.76 -1.92
N LEU A 91 -15.51 -1.44 -2.02
CA LEU A 91 -14.23 -0.81 -2.30
C LEU A 91 -13.21 -1.12 -1.19
N TRP A 92 -12.03 -1.59 -1.59
CA TRP A 92 -10.90 -1.80 -0.71
C TRP A 92 -9.95 -0.60 -0.82
N ILE A 93 -9.86 0.18 0.26
CA ILE A 93 -9.21 1.49 0.25
C ILE A 93 -7.68 1.39 0.26
N GLU A 94 -7.09 0.44 1.01
CA GLU A 94 -5.62 0.34 1.09
C GLU A 94 -4.94 0.14 -0.28
N PRO A 95 -5.44 -0.74 -1.18
CA PRO A 95 -4.87 -0.86 -2.53
C PRO A 95 -4.99 0.43 -3.36
N ILE A 96 -6.03 1.23 -3.15
CA ILE A 96 -6.20 2.53 -3.83
C ILE A 96 -5.14 3.51 -3.35
N ILE A 97 -4.95 3.62 -2.03
CA ILE A 97 -3.89 4.45 -1.44
C ILE A 97 -2.51 3.96 -1.89
N THR A 98 -2.29 2.65 -1.91
CA THR A 98 -1.02 2.02 -2.36
C THR A 98 -0.69 2.41 -3.79
N ILE A 99 -1.65 2.28 -4.71
CA ILE A 99 -1.46 2.63 -6.12
C ILE A 99 -1.28 4.15 -6.29
N GLY A 100 -2.04 4.96 -5.56
CA GLY A 100 -1.84 6.41 -5.55
C GLY A 100 -0.46 6.81 -5.03
N ALA A 101 0.06 6.11 -4.02
CA ALA A 101 1.40 6.35 -3.48
C ALA A 101 2.51 6.07 -4.52
N LEU A 102 2.32 5.11 -5.42
CA LEU A 102 3.24 4.90 -6.55
C LEU A 102 3.31 6.16 -7.44
N ALA A 103 2.16 6.76 -7.75
CA ALA A 103 2.11 8.01 -8.51
C ALA A 103 2.77 9.17 -7.76
N ARG A 104 2.55 9.30 -6.45
CA ARG A 104 3.23 10.32 -5.64
C ARG A 104 4.74 10.15 -5.64
N LEU A 105 5.22 8.92 -5.45
CA LEU A 105 6.65 8.61 -5.52
C LEU A 105 7.26 8.97 -6.86
N HIS A 106 6.55 8.68 -7.95
CA HIS A 106 7.01 9.04 -9.29
C HIS A 106 6.99 10.57 -9.53
N VAL A 107 5.83 11.20 -9.33
CA VAL A 107 5.55 12.58 -9.75
C VAL A 107 6.09 13.60 -8.75
N GLU A 108 5.83 13.42 -7.45
CA GLU A 108 6.24 14.40 -6.41
C GLU A 108 7.69 14.17 -5.97
N TYR A 109 8.10 12.89 -5.87
CA TYR A 109 9.38 12.51 -5.27
C TYR A 109 10.42 12.06 -6.29
N GLY A 110 10.08 12.03 -7.59
CA GLY A 110 11.03 11.82 -8.68
C GLY A 110 11.59 10.41 -8.79
N TRP A 111 10.92 9.40 -8.22
CA TRP A 111 11.34 8.01 -8.36
C TRP A 111 11.17 7.51 -9.80
N PRO A 112 12.18 6.83 -10.37
CA PRO A 112 12.00 6.12 -11.63
C PRO A 112 10.91 5.05 -11.53
N ILE A 113 10.06 4.94 -12.55
CA ILE A 113 8.95 3.98 -12.64
C ILE A 113 9.46 2.54 -12.40
N ASP A 114 10.61 2.21 -13.01
CA ASP A 114 11.26 0.91 -12.91
C ASP A 114 11.88 0.63 -11.52
N ASN A 115 11.75 1.55 -10.56
CA ASN A 115 12.17 1.34 -9.18
C ASN A 115 10.99 1.13 -8.22
N LEU A 116 9.76 1.19 -8.71
CA LEU A 116 8.54 1.17 -7.88
C LEU A 116 7.85 -0.20 -7.94
N GLY A 117 7.54 -0.75 -6.76
CA GLY A 117 6.83 -2.02 -6.62
C GLY A 117 5.69 -1.96 -5.60
N ALA A 118 4.60 -2.67 -5.89
CA ALA A 118 3.57 -3.00 -4.91
C ALA A 118 3.87 -4.38 -4.31
N GLN A 119 3.71 -4.54 -3.00
CA GLN A 119 4.10 -5.71 -2.21
C GLN A 119 5.60 -6.01 -2.25
N SER A 120 6.25 -5.95 -1.08
CA SER A 120 7.64 -6.40 -0.96
C SER A 120 7.77 -7.89 -1.30
N LYS A 121 9.00 -8.37 -1.57
CA LYS A 121 9.23 -9.77 -1.97
C LYS A 121 8.70 -10.79 -0.95
N THR A 122 8.65 -10.42 0.33
CA THR A 122 8.13 -11.24 1.43
C THR A 122 6.68 -10.91 1.77
N TRP A 123 6.02 -10.07 0.96
CA TRP A 123 4.68 -9.50 1.18
C TRP A 123 4.55 -8.82 2.55
N ALA A 124 5.66 -8.30 3.05
CA ALA A 124 5.73 -7.64 4.33
C ALA A 124 5.34 -6.18 4.27
N PHE A 125 5.39 -5.52 3.11
CA PHE A 125 5.04 -4.11 2.97
C PHE A 125 4.20 -3.94 1.72
N ASP A 126 3.19 -3.07 1.76
CA ASP A 126 2.24 -2.86 0.66
C ASP A 126 2.90 -2.13 -0.52
N LEU A 127 3.93 -1.32 -0.25
CA LEU A 127 4.70 -0.61 -1.28
C LEU A 127 6.19 -0.62 -0.95
N VAL A 128 7.02 -0.68 -1.99
CA VAL A 128 8.48 -0.69 -1.89
C VAL A 128 9.12 0.09 -3.03
N CYS A 129 10.23 0.77 -2.71
CA CYS A 129 11.10 1.37 -3.71
C CYS A 129 12.47 0.70 -3.69
N TYR A 130 13.03 0.44 -4.87
CA TYR A 130 14.27 -0.29 -5.04
C TYR A 130 15.41 0.58 -5.56
N GLU A 131 16.63 0.30 -5.13
CA GLU A 131 17.84 0.72 -5.84
C GLU A 131 17.96 -0.08 -7.14
N ASN A 132 18.16 0.59 -8.27
CA ASN A 132 18.12 -0.06 -9.58
C ASN A 132 19.21 -1.14 -9.74
N ALA A 133 20.44 -0.84 -9.33
CA ALA A 133 21.60 -1.71 -9.56
C ALA A 133 21.58 -2.99 -8.70
N SER A 134 21.17 -2.88 -7.44
CA SER A 134 21.26 -3.97 -6.45
C SER A 134 19.94 -4.67 -6.17
N ASN A 135 18.81 -4.09 -6.62
CA ASN A 135 17.46 -4.45 -6.18
C ASN A 135 17.29 -4.44 -4.64
N LYS A 136 18.10 -3.64 -3.94
CA LYS A 136 17.94 -3.42 -2.51
C LYS A 136 16.72 -2.53 -2.26
N GLU A 137 15.89 -2.90 -1.28
CA GLU A 137 14.79 -2.07 -0.81
C GLU A 137 15.35 -0.83 -0.11
N LEU A 138 15.02 0.35 -0.62
CA LEU A 138 15.41 1.65 -0.06
C LEU A 138 14.28 2.27 0.75
N VAL A 139 13.04 2.12 0.30
CA VAL A 139 11.83 2.55 0.99
C VAL A 139 10.94 1.34 1.17
N ALA A 140 10.46 1.13 2.38
CA ALA A 140 9.40 0.18 2.70
C ALA A 140 8.18 0.94 3.22
N CYS A 141 7.00 0.66 2.69
CA CYS A 141 5.78 1.38 3.03
C CYS A 141 4.66 0.42 3.44
N GLU A 142 4.05 0.71 4.59
CA GLU A 142 2.84 0.03 5.04
C GLU A 142 1.67 0.99 4.93
N VAL A 143 0.59 0.55 4.30
CA VAL A 143 -0.63 1.31 4.10
C VAL A 143 -1.71 0.84 5.07
N LYS A 144 -2.48 1.80 5.60
CA LYS A 144 -3.66 1.53 6.43
C LYS A 144 -4.82 2.41 6.00
N LYS A 145 -6.05 1.92 6.23
CA LYS A 145 -7.26 2.65 5.85
C LYS A 145 -7.59 3.83 6.77
N ASP A 146 -6.98 3.91 7.94
CA ASP A 146 -7.17 5.00 8.89
C ASP A 146 -5.92 5.26 9.75
N MET A 147 -5.88 6.46 10.35
CA MET A 147 -4.73 6.90 11.17
C MET A 147 -4.62 6.16 12.51
N LYS A 148 -5.71 5.64 13.07
CA LYS A 148 -5.67 4.90 14.33
C LYS A 148 -4.94 3.56 14.15
N GLU A 149 -5.11 2.92 13.01
CA GLU A 149 -4.36 1.73 12.65
C GLU A 149 -2.87 2.02 12.47
N ILE A 150 -2.49 3.19 11.94
CA ILE A 150 -1.08 3.63 11.85
C ILE A 150 -0.49 3.88 13.23
N GLU A 151 -1.18 4.63 14.08
CA GLU A 151 -0.72 4.90 15.45
C GLU A 151 -0.49 3.59 16.22
N LYS A 152 -1.43 2.65 16.10
CA LYS A 152 -1.32 1.33 16.75
C LYS A 152 -0.19 0.48 16.17
N LEU A 153 0.00 0.49 14.85
CA LEU A 153 1.12 -0.17 14.18
C LEU A 153 2.45 0.38 14.71
N LEU A 154 2.60 1.70 14.70
CA LEU A 154 3.83 2.38 15.12
C LEU A 154 4.12 2.19 16.61
N ALA A 155 3.09 2.15 17.46
CA ALA A 155 3.27 1.86 18.88
C ALA A 155 3.95 0.49 19.09
N PHE A 156 3.41 -0.56 18.48
CA PHE A 156 4.01 -1.89 18.56
C PHE A 156 5.36 -1.99 17.85
N MET A 157 5.53 -1.36 16.69
CA MET A 157 6.82 -1.36 15.99
C MET A 157 7.93 -0.71 16.83
N ASN A 158 7.64 0.41 17.50
CA ASN A 158 8.60 1.11 18.37
C ASN A 158 8.97 0.31 19.62
N GLU A 159 8.03 -0.47 20.14
CA GLU A 159 8.32 -1.43 21.22
C GLU A 159 9.26 -2.53 20.72
N HIS A 160 8.97 -3.13 19.57
CA HIS A 160 9.72 -4.28 19.08
C HIS A 160 11.07 -3.93 18.44
N CYS A 161 11.27 -2.71 17.92
CA CYS A 161 12.53 -2.31 17.28
C CYS A 161 13.68 -2.10 18.27
N ARG A 162 13.35 -1.76 19.53
CA ARG A 162 14.30 -1.51 20.64
C ARG A 162 14.61 -2.76 21.47
N ASN A 163 13.96 -3.87 21.17
CA ASN A 163 14.14 -5.13 21.88
C ASN A 163 14.72 -6.20 20.94
N PRO A 164 15.52 -7.15 21.46
CA PRO A 164 15.95 -8.31 20.67
C PRO A 164 14.76 -9.07 20.08
N PRO A 165 14.92 -9.77 18.95
CA PRO A 165 13.88 -10.64 18.41
C PRO A 165 13.32 -11.61 19.45
N LEU A 166 11.99 -11.70 19.51
CA LEU A 166 11.30 -12.70 20.30
C LEU A 166 11.52 -14.09 19.70
N ASN A 167 11.55 -15.10 20.58
CA ASN A 167 11.63 -16.51 20.17
C ASN A 167 10.36 -17.02 19.45
N ALA A 168 9.24 -16.31 19.59
CA ALA A 168 7.96 -16.64 18.95
C ALA A 168 7.18 -15.36 18.61
N ASP A 169 6.27 -15.47 17.64
CA ASP A 169 5.34 -14.39 17.30
C ASP A 169 4.41 -14.06 18.49
N PRO A 170 4.07 -12.78 18.73
CA PRO A 170 3.03 -12.40 19.69
C PRO A 170 1.68 -13.08 19.41
N GLU A 171 0.89 -13.29 20.47
CA GLU A 171 -0.45 -13.88 20.34
C GLU A 171 -1.48 -12.90 19.76
N ASN A 172 -1.36 -11.61 20.12
CA ASN A 172 -2.24 -10.57 19.62
C ASN A 172 -2.02 -10.39 18.11
N SER A 173 -3.07 -10.52 17.30
CA SER A 173 -2.96 -10.49 15.83
C SER A 173 -2.44 -9.15 15.28
N VAL A 174 -2.77 -8.03 15.93
CA VAL A 174 -2.32 -6.69 15.51
C VAL A 174 -0.86 -6.49 15.84
N GLU A 175 -0.46 -6.85 17.06
CA GLU A 175 0.94 -6.81 17.47
C GLU A 175 1.80 -7.76 16.64
N LYS A 176 1.30 -8.98 16.39
CA LYS A 176 1.95 -9.97 15.51
C LYS A 176 2.19 -9.43 14.12
N ASN A 177 1.24 -8.69 13.54
CA ASN A 177 1.45 -8.04 12.25
C ASN A 177 2.59 -7.02 12.34
N ALA A 178 2.56 -6.12 13.34
CA ALA A 178 3.60 -5.11 13.56
C ALA A 178 4.99 -5.75 13.78
N TYR A 179 5.07 -6.79 14.60
CA TYR A 179 6.28 -7.56 14.85
C TYR A 179 6.85 -8.16 13.57
N ARG A 180 6.00 -8.72 12.69
CA ARG A 180 6.43 -9.22 11.38
C ARG A 180 6.96 -8.14 10.45
N LYS A 181 6.45 -6.91 10.54
CA LYS A 181 7.02 -5.74 9.85
C LYS A 181 8.42 -5.43 10.38
N VAL A 182 8.61 -5.38 11.71
CA VAL A 182 9.93 -5.20 12.34
C VAL A 182 10.92 -6.27 11.90
N GLN A 183 10.52 -7.54 11.89
CA GLN A 183 11.34 -8.65 11.39
C GLN A 183 11.70 -8.50 9.91
N SER A 184 10.84 -7.86 9.12
CA SER A 184 11.11 -7.61 7.71
C SER A 184 12.08 -6.44 7.50
N ILE A 185 12.00 -5.39 8.33
CA ILE A 185 13.01 -4.31 8.40
C ILE A 185 14.38 -4.89 8.77
N ARG A 186 14.46 -5.77 9.77
CA ARG A 186 15.72 -6.42 10.18
C ARG A 186 16.38 -7.25 9.08
N ARG A 187 15.60 -7.75 8.13
CA ARG A 187 16.09 -8.58 7.02
C ARG A 187 16.51 -7.77 5.80
N SER A 188 15.79 -6.68 5.52
CA SER A 188 15.99 -5.87 4.30
C SER A 188 16.81 -4.60 4.55
N TRP A 189 16.80 -4.09 5.77
CA TRP A 189 17.40 -2.80 6.18
C TRP A 189 17.09 -1.67 5.18
N PRO A 190 15.80 -1.37 4.93
CA PRO A 190 15.43 -0.25 4.10
C PRO A 190 15.93 1.02 4.77
N LYS A 191 16.29 2.03 3.98
CA LYS A 191 16.73 3.31 4.53
C LYS A 191 15.56 4.05 5.19
N LEU A 192 14.40 3.98 4.55
CA LEU A 192 13.19 4.67 4.98
C LEU A 192 12.05 3.69 5.21
N PHE A 193 11.27 3.97 6.25
CA PHE A 193 9.96 3.35 6.48
C PHE A 193 8.88 4.42 6.38
N TRP A 194 7.83 4.16 5.61
CA TRP A 194 6.71 5.08 5.42
C TRP A 194 5.41 4.41 5.87
N ALA A 195 4.82 4.90 6.96
CA ALA A 195 3.50 4.49 7.38
C ALA A 195 2.47 5.45 6.76
N LEU A 196 1.69 4.98 5.80
CA LEU A 196 0.79 5.81 4.99
C LEU A 196 -0.68 5.49 5.27
N GLY A 197 -1.47 6.55 5.42
CA GLY A 197 -2.90 6.52 5.65
C GLY A 197 -3.67 7.27 4.57
N PRO A 198 -4.98 7.44 4.77
CA PRO A 198 -5.85 8.10 3.80
C PRO A 198 -5.56 9.60 3.70
N ASN A 199 -5.98 10.18 2.58
CA ASN A 199 -5.91 11.60 2.29
C ASN A 199 -4.47 12.16 2.35
N GLY A 200 -3.49 11.35 1.93
CA GLY A 200 -2.07 11.72 1.94
C GLY A 200 -1.42 11.79 3.33
N ASN A 201 -2.16 11.50 4.40
CA ASN A 201 -1.61 11.55 5.75
C ASN A 201 -0.66 10.36 5.97
N GLY A 202 0.62 10.63 6.17
CA GLY A 202 1.62 9.60 6.47
C GLY A 202 2.71 10.09 7.40
N GLN A 203 3.49 9.15 7.92
CA GLN A 203 4.67 9.43 8.73
C GLN A 203 5.87 8.71 8.12
N VAL A 204 6.95 9.46 7.86
CA VAL A 204 8.18 8.93 7.29
C VAL A 204 9.23 8.85 8.37
N PHE A 205 9.96 7.73 8.38
CA PHE A 205 11.00 7.45 9.35
C PHE A 205 12.28 7.05 8.66
N CYS A 206 13.40 7.58 9.15
CA CYS A 206 14.71 7.01 8.88
C CYS A 206 14.90 5.77 9.76
N VAL A 207 15.33 4.65 9.17
CA VAL A 207 15.66 3.43 9.90
C VAL A 207 17.13 3.50 10.33
N HIS A 208 17.36 3.74 11.62
CA HIS A 208 18.71 3.85 12.18
C HIS A 208 19.08 2.57 12.94
N ARG A 209 19.92 1.73 12.34
CA ARG A 209 20.45 0.50 12.95
C ARG A 209 21.52 0.82 14.01
N GLU A 210 21.40 0.23 15.20
CA GLU A 210 22.35 0.47 16.28
C GLU A 210 23.56 -0.45 16.19
N ASN A 211 24.77 0.09 15.95
CA ASN A 211 26.06 -0.63 16.03
C ASN A 211 26.07 -2.02 15.34
N ASP A 212 25.49 -2.11 14.15
CA ASP A 212 25.31 -3.37 13.40
C ASP A 212 24.53 -4.48 14.14
N SER A 213 23.81 -4.16 15.22
CA SER A 213 22.89 -5.06 15.90
C SER A 213 21.56 -5.22 15.15
N GLU A 214 20.68 -6.12 15.60
CA GLU A 214 19.31 -6.23 15.10
C GLU A 214 18.35 -5.17 15.68
N LEU A 215 18.87 -4.31 16.55
CA LEU A 215 18.13 -3.20 17.13
C LEU A 215 18.19 -1.99 16.20
N PHE A 216 17.09 -1.25 16.15
CA PHE A 216 17.02 -0.02 15.38
C PHE A 216 15.99 0.93 15.95
N ASN A 217 16.12 2.21 15.56
CA ASN A 217 15.14 3.24 15.86
C ASN A 217 14.48 3.72 14.57
N LEU A 218 13.19 3.98 14.65
CA LEU A 218 12.45 4.74 13.65
C LEU A 218 12.51 6.21 14.05
N VAL A 219 13.36 6.98 13.36
CA VAL A 219 13.54 8.41 13.63
C VAL A 219 12.63 9.19 12.69
N PRO A 220 11.61 9.93 13.18
CA PRO A 220 10.73 10.71 12.32
C PRO A 220 11.52 11.72 11.49
N ILE A 221 11.18 11.83 10.22
CA ILE A 221 11.75 12.81 9.29
C ILE A 221 10.64 13.45 8.45
N ALA A 222 10.97 14.52 7.75
CA ALA A 222 10.03 15.21 6.86
C ALA A 222 9.71 14.35 5.63
N GLU A 223 8.51 14.48 5.06
CA GLU A 223 8.06 13.65 3.95
C GLU A 223 8.88 13.90 2.66
N GLU A 224 9.46 15.09 2.51
CA GLU A 224 10.36 15.45 1.40
C GLU A 224 11.62 14.58 1.34
N GLU A 225 11.97 13.90 2.43
CA GLU A 225 13.06 12.93 2.45
C GLU A 225 12.77 11.66 1.65
N LEU A 226 11.51 11.44 1.22
CA LEU A 226 11.15 10.41 0.24
C LEU A 226 11.72 10.70 -1.16
N ARG A 227 12.20 11.92 -1.45
CA ARG A 227 12.77 12.28 -2.77
C ARG A 227 13.86 11.31 -3.20
N TYR A 228 13.86 10.96 -4.48
CA TYR A 228 14.89 10.15 -5.09
C TYR A 228 16.23 10.89 -5.09
N LYS A 229 17.24 10.31 -4.43
CA LYS A 229 18.59 10.89 -4.26
C LYS A 229 19.70 10.03 -4.90
N TYR A 230 19.35 8.97 -5.64
CA TYR A 230 20.28 7.94 -6.08
C TYR A 230 20.34 7.88 -7.61
N ALA A 231 21.06 8.80 -8.24
CA ALA A 231 21.35 8.72 -9.68
C ALA A 231 22.63 7.93 -9.92
#